data_AF-A0A968MG71-F1
#
_entry.id   AF-A0A968MG71-F1
#
_cell.length_a   1.000
_cell.length_b   1.000
_cell.length_c   1.000
_cell.angle_alpha   90.00
_cell.angle_beta   90.00
_cell.angle_gamma   90.00
#
_symmetry.space_group_name_H-M   'P 1'
#
loop_
_entity.id
_entity.type
_entity.pdbx_description
1 polymer ?
#
loop_
_entity_poly.entity_id
_entity_poly.type
_entity_poly.pdbx_seq_one_letter_code
_entity_poly.pdbx_strand_id
1 'polypeptide(L)'
;MSVLNLAYYPKEKGPYNFDTQLDPNGYLRDPQTRWGGIMREITTSDFETANVGFIEFWLMDPFWMDTVARPEKGGDLYFNLGEVSEDILKDSKKAFENGLPTSAEDAAEGKGVTKTIWGNVPTSPSYVPSFNTDPESRQFQDVGLDGIRDEEEATYFADYLNALPEQARSRYAEDPSNDNFKYFLDGDYNQSETDVLGRYKNYNGLEGNSAVREQTGDYAAQSNRPDAEDINRDNTLNETETYYSYRVRLNPEELNVGENFVVAKIPGDNNVNWYQFRIPVTDFDSKVGNIEDFKSIRFVRMYLTNFSDSVILRFAELRLIRNEWRKYDFDVSEGGPSVTQQFEPGSFEISAVNIEENSDRYVLPPKIDRVIDPSQPQLAQLNEQSMVMKVYNLKDGESRVAYKNSELDLRQYKKITMWVHAEAIQEQILDSADLTAFVRIGADYKDNFYEYEIPLKVSQTDGIKLNNESE
;
A
#
# COMPACT_ATOMS: atom_id res chain seq x y z
N MET A 1 10.77 12.79 9.29
CA MET A 1 9.73 11.85 8.81
C MET A 1 10.40 10.90 7.84
N SER A 2 10.26 9.58 8.04
CA SER A 2 10.73 8.58 7.08
C SER A 2 9.73 8.51 5.93
N VAL A 3 10.21 8.40 4.69
CA VAL A 3 9.36 8.28 3.49
C VAL A 3 9.65 6.95 2.80
N LEU A 4 8.66 6.38 2.13
CA LEU A 4 8.87 5.28 1.21
C LEU A 4 9.07 5.86 -0.19
N ASN A 5 10.27 5.69 -0.75
CA ASN A 5 10.55 6.04 -2.14
C ASN A 5 10.49 4.76 -2.99
N LEU A 6 9.63 4.75 -4.00
CA LEU A 6 9.54 3.69 -4.99
C LEU A 6 9.98 4.25 -6.34
N ALA A 7 11.19 3.89 -6.76
CA ALA A 7 11.72 4.23 -8.06
C ALA A 7 11.48 3.06 -9.03
N TYR A 8 10.90 3.36 -10.19
CA TYR A 8 10.60 2.37 -11.22
C TYR A 8 11.22 2.79 -12.55
N TYR A 9 12.00 1.88 -13.14
CA TYR A 9 12.76 2.09 -14.37
C TYR A 9 12.26 1.10 -15.45
N PRO A 10 11.15 1.38 -16.15
CA PRO A 10 10.49 0.40 -17.01
C PRO A 10 11.29 0.01 -18.26
N LYS A 11 12.28 0.82 -18.64
CA LYS A 11 13.21 0.54 -19.75
C LYS A 11 14.34 -0.40 -19.34
N GLU A 12 14.58 -0.54 -18.05
CA GLU A 12 15.69 -1.35 -17.53
C GLU A 12 15.19 -2.73 -17.11
N LYS A 13 16.05 -3.72 -17.29
CA LYS A 13 15.82 -5.07 -16.80
C LYS A 13 15.87 -5.05 -15.27
N GLY A 14 14.88 -5.67 -14.63
CA GLY A 14 14.92 -5.96 -13.19
C GLY A 14 15.54 -7.35 -12.92
N PRO A 15 15.66 -7.73 -11.64
CA PRO A 15 16.15 -9.06 -11.25
C PRO A 15 15.37 -10.20 -11.90
N TYR A 16 16.08 -11.27 -12.26
CA TYR A 16 15.58 -12.53 -12.80
C TYR A 16 14.71 -12.40 -14.06
N ASN A 17 14.88 -11.33 -14.83
CA ASN A 17 14.15 -11.11 -16.08
C ASN A 17 14.99 -11.53 -17.31
N PHE A 18 14.68 -12.66 -17.93
CA PHE A 18 15.41 -13.17 -19.10
C PHE A 18 14.75 -12.82 -20.45
N ASP A 19 14.11 -11.65 -20.57
CA ASP A 19 13.57 -11.18 -21.85
C ASP A 19 14.67 -10.86 -22.88
N THR A 20 14.49 -11.35 -24.11
CA THR A 20 15.41 -11.18 -25.24
C THR A 20 15.08 -9.99 -26.14
N GLN A 21 13.91 -9.35 -25.96
CA GLN A 21 13.44 -8.19 -26.74
C GLN A 21 14.08 -6.88 -26.26
N LEU A 22 15.41 -6.82 -26.35
CA LEU A 22 16.21 -5.66 -25.99
C LEU A 22 16.60 -4.83 -27.22
N ASP A 23 16.75 -3.52 -27.02
CA ASP A 23 17.43 -2.64 -27.97
C ASP A 23 18.95 -2.95 -27.99
N PRO A 24 19.71 -2.41 -28.96
CA PRO A 24 21.16 -2.63 -29.00
C PRO A 24 21.90 -2.19 -27.72
N ASN A 25 21.38 -1.21 -26.97
CA ASN A 25 22.00 -0.72 -25.72
C ASN A 25 21.59 -1.55 -24.49
N GLY A 26 20.78 -2.60 -24.67
CA GLY A 26 20.30 -3.48 -23.61
C GLY A 26 19.04 -3.01 -22.90
N TYR A 27 18.33 -1.99 -23.38
CA TYR A 27 17.06 -1.55 -22.78
C TYR A 27 15.87 -2.31 -23.34
N LEU A 28 14.83 -2.51 -22.53
CA LEU A 28 13.57 -3.13 -22.91
C LEU A 28 12.85 -2.26 -23.96
N ARG A 29 12.46 -2.85 -25.09
CA ARG A 29 11.84 -2.12 -26.22
C ARG A 29 10.45 -1.58 -25.91
N ASP A 30 9.66 -2.34 -25.17
CA ASP A 30 8.29 -2.02 -24.80
C ASP A 30 8.18 -1.81 -23.29
N PRO A 31 8.57 -0.62 -22.76
CA PRO A 31 8.56 -0.35 -21.32
C PRO A 31 7.15 -0.39 -20.70
N GLN A 32 6.12 -0.01 -21.46
CA GLN A 32 4.74 0.04 -20.96
C GLN A 32 4.15 -1.33 -20.67
N THR A 33 4.65 -2.41 -21.30
CA THR A 33 4.18 -3.77 -21.03
C THR A 33 4.85 -4.38 -19.79
N ARG A 34 5.78 -3.65 -19.18
CA ARG A 34 6.55 -4.10 -18.01
C ARG A 34 5.85 -3.72 -16.74
N TRP A 35 6.20 -4.44 -15.69
CA TRP A 35 5.77 -4.11 -14.35
C TRP A 35 6.92 -4.33 -13.37
N GLY A 36 6.86 -3.67 -12.23
CA GLY A 36 7.77 -3.85 -11.11
C GLY A 36 7.00 -3.72 -9.81
N GLY A 37 7.20 -4.65 -8.88
CA GLY A 37 6.38 -4.74 -7.68
C GLY A 37 7.15 -5.13 -6.44
N ILE A 38 6.56 -4.81 -5.31
CA ILE A 38 6.99 -5.21 -3.98
C ILE A 38 5.79 -5.82 -3.26
N MET A 39 6.04 -6.76 -2.36
CA MET A 39 4.97 -7.35 -1.56
C MET A 39 5.38 -7.52 -0.11
N ARG A 40 4.39 -7.65 0.76
CA ARG A 40 4.58 -7.72 2.21
C ARG A 40 3.46 -8.54 2.85
N GLU A 41 3.80 -9.26 3.92
CA GLU A 41 2.81 -9.84 4.82
C GLU A 41 1.95 -8.77 5.53
N ILE A 42 0.70 -9.12 5.78
CA ILE A 42 -0.23 -8.38 6.63
C ILE A 42 -0.47 -9.19 7.90
N THR A 43 -0.13 -8.61 9.04
CA THR A 43 -0.20 -9.29 10.34
C THR A 43 -1.62 -9.44 10.88
N THR A 44 -2.54 -8.53 10.51
CA THR A 44 -3.95 -8.60 10.88
C THR A 44 -4.78 -8.98 9.66
N SER A 45 -4.99 -10.28 9.46
CA SER A 45 -5.59 -10.79 8.22
C SER A 45 -7.10 -10.67 8.11
N ASP A 46 -7.82 -10.66 9.24
CA ASP A 46 -9.27 -10.49 9.27
C ASP A 46 -9.62 -9.00 9.27
N PHE A 47 -9.80 -8.43 8.07
CA PHE A 47 -10.12 -7.02 7.88
C PHE A 47 -11.54 -6.69 8.33
N GLU A 48 -12.48 -7.64 8.30
CA GLU A 48 -13.85 -7.43 8.78
C GLU A 48 -13.88 -7.26 10.31
N THR A 49 -13.20 -8.16 11.03
CA THR A 49 -13.08 -8.06 12.48
C THR A 49 -12.27 -6.83 12.86
N ALA A 50 -11.16 -6.56 12.18
CA ALA A 50 -10.31 -5.40 12.43
C ALA A 50 -10.89 -4.07 11.91
N ASN A 51 -12.01 -4.12 11.18
CA ASN A 51 -12.66 -2.99 10.52
C ASN A 51 -11.72 -2.17 9.61
N VAL A 52 -10.81 -2.82 8.89
CA VAL A 52 -9.96 -2.14 7.91
C VAL A 52 -10.84 -1.66 6.76
N GLY A 53 -10.90 -0.34 6.57
CA GLY A 53 -11.80 0.29 5.61
C GLY A 53 -11.11 0.85 4.39
N PHE A 54 -9.86 1.31 4.54
CA PHE A 54 -9.18 2.05 3.47
C PHE A 54 -7.69 1.70 3.36
N ILE A 55 -7.19 1.71 2.13
CA ILE A 55 -5.78 1.96 1.84
C ILE A 55 -5.62 3.47 1.73
N GLU A 56 -4.80 4.08 2.57
CA GLU A 56 -4.54 5.52 2.55
C GLU A 56 -3.05 5.81 2.38
N PHE A 57 -2.74 6.79 1.53
CA PHE A 57 -1.38 7.28 1.40
C PHE A 57 -1.31 8.74 0.95
N TRP A 58 -0.20 9.38 1.32
CA TRP A 58 0.18 10.70 0.85
C TRP A 58 1.28 10.57 -0.18
N LEU A 59 1.01 10.97 -1.43
CA LEU A 59 1.94 10.89 -2.55
C LEU A 59 2.38 12.29 -2.98
N MET A 60 3.70 12.51 -3.03
CA MET A 60 4.28 13.70 -3.66
C MET A 60 3.99 13.64 -5.16
N ASP A 61 3.61 14.77 -5.76
CA ASP A 61 3.38 14.89 -7.20
C ASP A 61 4.59 14.36 -7.99
N PRO A 62 4.48 13.19 -8.66
CA PRO A 62 5.61 12.58 -9.33
C PRO A 62 6.01 13.33 -10.59
N PHE A 63 5.18 14.26 -11.07
CA PHE A 63 5.38 15.03 -12.30
C PHE A 63 5.79 16.48 -12.03
N TRP A 64 6.14 16.84 -10.78
CA TRP A 64 6.42 18.23 -10.39
C TRP A 64 7.58 18.91 -11.15
N MET A 65 8.58 18.14 -11.59
CA MET A 65 9.71 18.63 -12.39
C MET A 65 9.38 18.80 -13.87
N ASP A 66 8.22 18.32 -14.29
CA ASP A 66 7.84 18.28 -15.69
C ASP A 66 7.10 19.56 -16.07
N THR A 67 7.81 20.44 -16.78
CA THR A 67 7.25 21.72 -17.23
C THR A 67 6.27 21.56 -18.40
N VAL A 68 6.11 20.35 -18.95
CA VAL A 68 5.18 20.04 -20.03
C VAL A 68 4.39 18.78 -19.69
N ALA A 69 3.14 18.95 -19.24
CA ALA A 69 2.19 17.85 -19.15
C ALA A 69 2.03 17.22 -20.55
N ARG A 70 2.35 15.94 -20.68
CA ARG A 70 2.12 15.18 -21.92
C ARG A 70 1.21 14.00 -21.61
N PRO A 71 0.17 13.73 -22.41
CA PRO A 71 -0.75 12.62 -22.18
C PRO A 71 -0.07 11.24 -22.29
N GLU A 72 1.07 11.14 -22.98
CA GLU A 72 1.93 9.95 -22.98
C GLU A 72 2.72 9.72 -21.66
N LYS A 73 2.56 10.60 -20.67
CA LYS A 73 3.26 10.53 -19.38
C LYS A 73 2.30 10.12 -18.28
N GLY A 74 2.55 8.94 -17.77
CA GLY A 74 1.88 8.37 -16.63
C GLY A 74 1.90 6.87 -16.70
N GLY A 75 1.17 6.25 -15.81
CA GLY A 75 1.09 4.81 -15.68
C GLY A 75 0.14 4.44 -14.56
N ASP A 76 0.19 3.18 -14.17
CA ASP A 76 -0.78 2.63 -13.21
C ASP A 76 -0.04 2.08 -12.00
N LEU A 77 -0.51 2.48 -10.81
CA LEU A 77 -0.13 1.90 -9.53
C LEU A 77 -1.24 0.94 -9.12
N TYR A 78 -0.89 -0.31 -8.86
CA TYR A 78 -1.82 -1.32 -8.39
C TYR A 78 -1.52 -1.73 -6.96
N PHE A 79 -2.58 -2.02 -6.23
CA PHE A 79 -2.54 -2.77 -4.97
C PHE A 79 -3.28 -4.08 -5.17
N ASN A 80 -2.72 -5.18 -4.67
CA ASN A 80 -3.40 -6.46 -4.52
C ASN A 80 -3.51 -6.77 -3.03
N LEU A 81 -4.72 -7.06 -2.56
CA LEU A 81 -4.98 -7.48 -1.18
C LEU A 81 -5.60 -8.87 -1.17
N GLY A 82 -4.93 -9.83 -0.54
CA GLY A 82 -5.43 -11.20 -0.41
C GLY A 82 -4.31 -12.20 -0.15
N GLU A 83 -4.43 -13.38 -0.76
CA GLU A 83 -3.33 -14.32 -0.92
C GLU A 83 -2.57 -13.98 -2.20
N VAL A 84 -1.27 -13.78 -2.08
CA VAL A 84 -0.35 -13.53 -3.18
C VAL A 84 0.72 -14.61 -3.15
N SER A 85 1.11 -15.12 -4.31
CA SER A 85 2.10 -16.17 -4.40
C SER A 85 3.46 -15.69 -3.90
N GLU A 86 4.09 -16.49 -3.05
CA GLU A 86 5.45 -16.32 -2.54
C GLU A 86 6.51 -16.95 -3.44
N ASP A 87 6.10 -17.84 -4.35
CA ASP A 87 6.91 -18.34 -5.47
C ASP A 87 7.22 -17.18 -6.45
N ILE A 88 8.36 -16.51 -6.26
CA ILE A 88 8.83 -15.38 -7.06
C ILE A 88 9.39 -15.91 -8.38
N LEU A 89 10.28 -16.90 -8.29
CA LEU A 89 10.87 -17.63 -9.41
C LEU A 89 10.05 -18.86 -9.73
N LYS A 90 9.04 -18.69 -10.58
CA LYS A 90 7.99 -19.68 -10.90
C LYS A 90 8.50 -21.08 -11.31
N ASP A 91 8.85 -21.90 -10.34
CA ASP A 91 9.26 -23.29 -10.50
C ASP A 91 8.67 -24.24 -9.43
N SER A 92 7.80 -23.71 -8.56
CA SER A 92 7.12 -24.45 -7.49
C SER A 92 8.09 -25.07 -6.47
N LYS A 93 9.31 -24.56 -6.36
CA LYS A 93 10.27 -24.96 -5.33
C LYS A 93 10.68 -23.74 -4.54
N LYS A 94 10.64 -23.88 -3.22
CA LYS A 94 11.02 -22.81 -2.30
C LYS A 94 12.51 -22.51 -2.40
N ALA A 95 12.88 -21.37 -2.97
CA ALA A 95 14.25 -20.86 -2.88
C ALA A 95 14.54 -20.30 -1.48
N PHE A 96 15.74 -20.60 -0.95
CA PHE A 96 16.25 -20.02 0.28
C PHE A 96 17.77 -20.20 0.37
N GLU A 97 18.47 -19.10 0.62
CA GLU A 97 19.92 -19.04 0.56
C GLU A 97 20.62 -19.93 1.61
N ASN A 98 20.05 -20.05 2.81
CA ASN A 98 20.67 -20.81 3.88
C ASN A 98 20.66 -22.34 3.68
N GLY A 99 19.97 -22.82 2.63
CA GLY A 99 20.01 -24.21 2.19
C GLY A 99 21.05 -24.50 1.11
N LEU A 100 21.70 -23.47 0.58
CA LEU A 100 22.68 -23.59 -0.48
C LEU A 100 24.01 -24.14 0.04
N PRO A 101 24.87 -24.66 -0.85
CA PRO A 101 26.17 -25.22 -0.51
C PRO A 101 27.04 -24.27 0.31
N THR A 102 27.90 -24.83 1.17
CA THR A 102 28.74 -24.05 2.09
C THR A 102 30.21 -23.99 1.67
N SER A 103 30.57 -24.65 0.57
CA SER A 103 31.94 -24.74 0.08
C SER A 103 31.97 -24.80 -1.45
N ALA A 104 33.09 -24.41 -2.05
CA ALA A 104 33.30 -24.49 -3.49
C ALA A 104 33.19 -25.94 -4.03
N GLU A 105 33.63 -26.94 -3.25
CA GLU A 105 33.52 -28.36 -3.63
C GLU A 105 32.04 -28.80 -3.68
N ASP A 106 31.27 -28.48 -2.64
CA ASP A 106 29.85 -28.82 -2.57
C ASP A 106 29.04 -28.09 -3.66
N ALA A 107 29.39 -26.82 -3.95
CA ALA A 107 28.79 -26.03 -5.01
C ALA A 107 29.08 -26.63 -6.40
N ALA A 108 30.34 -26.94 -6.69
CA ALA A 108 30.75 -27.56 -7.95
C ALA A 108 30.12 -28.94 -8.19
N GLU A 109 29.90 -29.72 -7.13
CA GLU A 109 29.21 -31.01 -7.19
C GLU A 109 27.67 -30.88 -7.25
N GLY A 110 27.12 -29.67 -7.07
CA GLY A 110 25.67 -29.45 -6.98
C GLY A 110 25.03 -30.18 -5.80
N LYS A 111 25.76 -30.29 -4.69
CA LYS A 111 25.35 -31.11 -3.55
C LYS A 111 24.20 -30.45 -2.80
N GLY A 112 23.12 -31.20 -2.58
CA GLY A 112 21.98 -30.74 -1.80
C GLY A 112 21.07 -29.75 -2.53
N VAL A 113 21.34 -29.45 -3.80
CA VAL A 113 20.52 -28.58 -4.66
C VAL A 113 19.92 -29.35 -5.83
N THR A 114 18.89 -28.78 -6.45
CA THR A 114 18.24 -29.29 -7.65
C THR A 114 18.12 -28.17 -8.67
N LYS A 115 18.49 -28.46 -9.92
CA LYS A 115 18.41 -27.48 -11.01
C LYS A 115 16.96 -27.25 -11.45
N THR A 116 16.63 -25.99 -11.73
CA THR A 116 15.35 -25.52 -12.27
C THR A 116 15.59 -24.64 -13.48
N ILE A 117 14.54 -24.07 -14.07
CA ILE A 117 14.73 -23.10 -15.16
C ILE A 117 15.31 -21.77 -14.66
N TRP A 118 15.16 -21.47 -13.37
CA TRP A 118 15.60 -20.22 -12.75
C TRP A 118 16.94 -20.36 -12.07
N GLY A 119 17.30 -21.54 -11.54
CA GLY A 119 18.64 -21.77 -11.02
C GLY A 119 18.77 -23.04 -10.18
N ASN A 120 19.52 -22.98 -9.08
CA ASN A 120 19.74 -24.05 -8.12
C ASN A 120 18.91 -23.84 -6.84
N VAL A 121 17.95 -24.72 -6.58
CA VAL A 121 17.12 -24.64 -5.37
C VAL A 121 17.51 -25.72 -4.37
N PRO A 122 17.63 -25.44 -3.06
CA PRO A 122 17.93 -26.46 -2.06
C PRO A 122 16.87 -27.58 -1.98
N THR A 123 17.32 -28.78 -1.63
CA THR A 123 16.45 -29.97 -1.50
C THR A 123 16.14 -30.35 -0.04
N SER A 124 16.91 -29.83 0.91
CA SER A 124 16.74 -30.12 2.34
C SER A 124 15.82 -29.10 2.99
N PRO A 125 14.93 -29.47 3.93
CA PRO A 125 14.07 -28.49 4.59
C PRO A 125 14.89 -27.50 5.42
N SER A 126 14.52 -26.22 5.36
CA SER A 126 15.03 -25.18 6.27
C SER A 126 14.17 -25.13 7.54
N TYR A 127 14.81 -25.18 8.71
CA TYR A 127 14.13 -25.04 10.00
C TYR A 127 14.38 -23.69 10.68
N VAL A 128 15.52 -23.07 10.38
CA VAL A 128 15.94 -21.79 10.95
C VAL A 128 16.51 -20.95 9.80
N PRO A 129 15.95 -19.75 9.53
CA PRO A 129 16.42 -18.87 8.47
C PRO A 129 17.67 -18.12 8.96
N SER A 130 18.79 -18.82 9.02
CA SER A 130 20.09 -18.28 9.41
C SER A 130 21.19 -18.90 8.57
N PHE A 131 22.14 -18.07 8.14
CA PHE A 131 23.36 -18.51 7.48
C PHE A 131 24.22 -19.41 8.37
N ASN A 132 25.17 -20.09 7.73
CA ASN A 132 26.24 -20.79 8.44
C ASN A 132 27.05 -19.83 9.33
N THR A 133 27.60 -20.35 10.42
CA THR A 133 28.46 -19.60 11.34
C THR A 133 29.85 -19.30 10.76
N ASP A 134 30.28 -20.05 9.74
CA ASP A 134 31.54 -19.82 9.05
C ASP A 134 31.41 -18.68 8.02
N PRO A 135 32.17 -17.57 8.15
CA PRO A 135 32.15 -16.47 7.19
C PRO A 135 32.52 -16.88 5.76
N GLU A 136 33.39 -17.89 5.58
CA GLU A 136 33.81 -18.35 4.25
C GLU A 136 32.69 -19.05 3.50
N SER A 137 31.68 -19.58 4.21
CA SER A 137 30.49 -20.15 3.59
C SER A 137 29.55 -19.09 3.02
N ARG A 138 29.63 -17.84 3.49
CA ARG A 138 28.66 -16.79 3.11
C ARG A 138 28.62 -16.55 1.62
N GLN A 139 29.77 -16.49 0.96
CA GLN A 139 29.90 -16.26 -0.49
C GLN A 139 29.27 -17.35 -1.37
N PHE A 140 28.92 -18.50 -0.79
CA PHE A 140 28.24 -19.60 -1.49
C PHE A 140 26.74 -19.69 -1.15
N GLN A 141 26.30 -18.96 -0.12
CA GLN A 141 24.91 -18.93 0.32
C GLN A 141 24.21 -17.62 -0.08
N ASP A 142 24.88 -16.48 0.05
CA ASP A 142 24.39 -15.12 -0.24
C ASP A 142 24.47 -14.80 -1.74
N VAL A 143 23.75 -15.58 -2.53
CA VAL A 143 23.83 -15.63 -4.01
C VAL A 143 22.46 -15.45 -4.65
N GLY A 144 21.52 -14.82 -3.94
CA GLY A 144 20.19 -14.52 -4.47
C GLY A 144 19.24 -15.72 -4.49
N LEU A 145 18.06 -15.50 -5.09
CA LEU A 145 16.99 -16.49 -5.16
C LEU A 145 17.24 -17.57 -6.22
N ASP A 146 18.05 -17.28 -7.23
CA ASP A 146 18.39 -18.29 -8.22
C ASP A 146 19.42 -19.30 -7.69
N GLY A 147 20.15 -18.98 -6.63
CA GLY A 147 21.10 -19.90 -6.01
C GLY A 147 22.35 -20.14 -6.86
N ILE A 148 22.69 -19.20 -7.75
CA ILE A 148 23.83 -19.28 -8.66
C ILE A 148 24.70 -18.05 -8.44
N ARG A 149 26.02 -18.25 -8.40
CA ARG A 149 26.98 -17.14 -8.32
C ARG A 149 27.17 -16.53 -9.69
N ASP A 150 27.40 -15.22 -9.77
CA ASP A 150 27.78 -14.48 -11.01
C ASP A 150 28.72 -15.26 -11.96
N GLU A 151 29.78 -15.87 -11.40
CA GLU A 151 30.78 -16.64 -12.15
C GLU A 151 30.20 -17.84 -12.92
N GLU A 152 29.13 -18.43 -12.40
CA GLU A 152 28.45 -19.61 -12.92
C GLU A 152 27.23 -19.23 -13.78
N GLU A 153 26.60 -18.09 -13.52
CA GLU A 153 25.44 -17.59 -14.25
C GLU A 153 25.67 -17.48 -15.74
N ALA A 154 26.83 -16.95 -16.16
CA ALA A 154 27.16 -16.78 -17.58
C ALA A 154 27.16 -18.12 -18.34
N THR A 155 27.47 -19.21 -17.63
CA THR A 155 27.41 -20.58 -18.19
C THR A 155 25.99 -21.13 -18.11
N TYR A 156 25.28 -20.90 -17.00
CA TYR A 156 23.92 -21.38 -16.79
C TYR A 156 22.92 -20.77 -17.79
N PHE A 157 23.01 -19.46 -18.00
CA PHE A 157 22.17 -18.66 -18.90
C PHE A 157 22.83 -18.40 -20.25
N ALA A 158 23.75 -19.26 -20.69
CA ALA A 158 24.46 -19.11 -21.96
C ALA A 158 23.50 -18.99 -23.16
N ASP A 159 22.41 -19.77 -23.16
CA ASP A 159 21.39 -19.73 -24.23
C ASP A 159 20.70 -18.36 -24.30
N TYR A 160 20.37 -17.77 -23.14
CA TYR A 160 19.82 -16.41 -23.06
C TYR A 160 20.84 -15.38 -23.57
N LEU A 161 22.08 -15.40 -23.08
CA LEU A 161 23.12 -14.48 -23.50
C LEU A 161 23.43 -14.56 -25.00
N ASN A 162 23.37 -15.76 -25.58
CA ASN A 162 23.56 -15.98 -27.02
C ASN A 162 22.40 -15.45 -27.88
N ALA A 163 21.20 -15.31 -27.31
CA ALA A 163 20.04 -14.74 -27.98
C ALA A 163 20.04 -13.20 -27.99
N LEU A 164 20.87 -12.55 -27.16
CA LEU A 164 20.95 -11.10 -27.06
C LEU A 164 21.79 -10.47 -28.20
N PRO A 165 21.47 -9.22 -28.60
CA PRO A 165 22.38 -8.41 -29.42
C PRO A 165 23.75 -8.26 -28.75
N GLU A 166 24.84 -8.18 -29.54
CA GLU A 166 26.22 -8.16 -29.02
C GLU A 166 26.47 -7.13 -27.92
N GLN A 167 26.02 -5.89 -28.13
CA GLN A 167 26.16 -4.80 -27.15
C GLN A 167 25.32 -5.04 -25.87
N ALA A 168 24.10 -5.56 -26.01
CA ALA A 168 23.26 -5.94 -24.87
C ALA A 168 23.86 -7.13 -24.10
N ARG A 169 24.41 -8.12 -24.81
CA ARG A 169 25.13 -9.25 -24.21
C ARG A 169 26.29 -8.77 -23.36
N SER A 170 27.12 -7.84 -23.85
CA SER A 170 28.23 -7.30 -23.07
C SER A 170 27.78 -6.61 -21.78
N ARG A 171 26.58 -6.02 -21.76
CA ARG A 171 26.01 -5.37 -20.57
C ARG A 171 25.55 -6.36 -19.50
N TYR A 172 25.05 -7.53 -19.91
CA TYR A 172 24.46 -8.54 -19.01
C TYR A 172 25.33 -9.79 -18.84
N ALA A 173 26.55 -9.80 -19.38
CA ALA A 173 27.42 -10.98 -19.32
C ALA A 173 28.08 -11.16 -17.95
N GLU A 174 28.26 -10.08 -17.18
CA GLU A 174 28.85 -10.11 -15.84
C GLU A 174 27.83 -10.52 -14.77
N ASP A 175 26.56 -10.15 -14.98
CA ASP A 175 25.44 -10.43 -14.09
C ASP A 175 24.17 -10.72 -14.92
N PRO A 176 24.04 -11.95 -15.46
CA PRO A 176 22.85 -12.37 -16.20
C PRO A 176 21.54 -12.31 -15.42
N SER A 177 21.51 -12.56 -14.12
CA SER A 177 20.29 -12.49 -13.29
C SER A 177 19.90 -11.07 -12.90
N ASN A 178 20.84 -10.13 -12.90
CA ASN A 178 20.69 -8.73 -12.53
C ASN A 178 20.16 -8.55 -11.09
N ASP A 179 20.71 -9.31 -10.16
CA ASP A 179 20.33 -9.33 -8.75
C ASP A 179 21.48 -8.95 -7.80
N ASN A 180 22.62 -8.50 -8.32
CA ASN A 180 23.73 -8.00 -7.50
C ASN A 180 23.35 -6.82 -6.60
N PHE A 181 23.74 -6.94 -5.33
CA PHE A 181 23.62 -5.87 -4.34
C PHE A 181 24.79 -4.89 -4.42
N LYS A 182 24.49 -3.58 -4.26
CA LYS A 182 25.52 -2.57 -4.00
C LYS A 182 25.08 -1.56 -2.94
N TYR A 183 25.89 -1.41 -1.90
CA TYR A 183 25.61 -0.49 -0.81
C TYR A 183 25.67 0.98 -1.25
N PHE A 184 24.70 1.80 -0.84
CA PHE A 184 24.53 3.18 -1.33
C PHE A 184 25.66 4.15 -0.94
N LEU A 185 26.48 3.82 0.08
CA LEU A 185 27.68 4.61 0.46
C LEU A 185 28.99 4.01 -0.07
N ASP A 186 28.92 3.04 -0.97
CA ASP A 186 30.12 2.46 -1.59
C ASP A 186 31.03 3.56 -2.17
N GLY A 187 32.34 3.37 -1.98
CA GLY A 187 33.36 4.34 -2.38
C GLY A 187 33.40 4.61 -3.88
N ASP A 188 32.99 3.65 -4.71
CA ASP A 188 32.91 3.81 -6.15
C ASP A 188 31.94 4.92 -6.53
N TYR A 189 30.79 5.00 -5.86
CA TYR A 189 29.79 6.05 -6.11
C TYR A 189 30.31 7.45 -5.81
N ASN A 190 31.29 7.58 -4.92
CA ASN A 190 31.95 8.86 -4.67
C ASN A 190 32.92 9.21 -5.80
N GLN A 191 33.63 8.21 -6.35
CA GLN A 191 34.55 8.42 -7.46
C GLN A 191 33.83 8.75 -8.77
N SER A 192 32.66 8.15 -9.00
CA SER A 192 31.81 8.41 -10.17
C SER A 192 30.83 9.57 -9.99
N GLU A 193 30.88 10.28 -8.85
CA GLU A 193 29.98 11.38 -8.50
C GLU A 193 28.49 11.02 -8.68
N THR A 194 28.11 9.78 -8.37
CA THR A 194 26.75 9.27 -8.57
C THR A 194 25.76 9.98 -7.64
N ASP A 195 24.63 10.37 -8.21
CA ASP A 195 23.54 11.03 -7.51
C ASP A 195 22.86 10.10 -6.48
N VAL A 196 21.99 10.67 -5.66
CA VAL A 196 21.32 9.90 -4.60
C VAL A 196 20.48 8.77 -5.18
N LEU A 197 19.76 8.98 -6.29
CA LEU A 197 18.91 7.95 -6.88
C LEU A 197 19.71 6.80 -7.49
N GLY A 198 20.79 7.11 -8.21
CA GLY A 198 21.69 6.12 -8.78
C GLY A 198 22.32 5.22 -7.71
N ARG A 199 22.62 5.76 -6.52
CA ARG A 199 23.18 4.99 -5.39
C ARG A 199 22.26 3.91 -4.84
N TYR A 200 20.94 4.12 -4.90
CA TYR A 200 19.96 3.15 -4.41
C TYR A 200 19.51 2.14 -5.48
N LYS A 201 19.99 2.29 -6.72
CA LYS A 201 19.52 1.48 -7.86
C LYS A 201 19.72 -0.02 -7.65
N ASN A 202 20.86 -0.41 -7.08
CA ASN A 202 21.21 -1.81 -6.81
C ASN A 202 21.13 -2.16 -5.31
N TYR A 203 20.48 -1.32 -4.50
CA TYR A 203 20.39 -1.54 -3.05
C TYR A 203 19.41 -2.66 -2.68
N ASN A 204 18.50 -3.01 -3.58
CA ASN A 204 17.52 -4.10 -3.39
C ASN A 204 17.93 -5.40 -4.09
N GLY A 205 19.19 -5.50 -4.56
CA GLY A 205 19.76 -6.76 -5.02
C GLY A 205 19.83 -7.78 -3.88
N LEU A 206 19.84 -9.06 -4.24
CA LEU A 206 19.82 -10.18 -3.30
C LEU A 206 21.21 -10.80 -3.17
N GLU A 207 21.94 -11.03 -4.27
CA GLU A 207 23.32 -11.53 -4.20
C GLU A 207 24.24 -10.51 -3.50
N GLY A 208 24.93 -10.97 -2.45
CA GLY A 208 25.86 -10.15 -1.66
C GLY A 208 25.22 -9.17 -0.69
N ASN A 209 23.90 -9.21 -0.47
CA ASN A 209 23.21 -8.23 0.37
C ASN A 209 23.42 -8.48 1.88
N SER A 210 23.99 -9.63 2.26
CA SER A 210 24.16 -10.04 3.64
C SER A 210 25.62 -10.30 4.02
N ALA A 211 26.57 -9.74 3.25
CA ALA A 211 28.00 -9.91 3.44
C ALA A 211 28.50 -9.72 4.89
N VAL A 212 29.51 -10.50 5.29
CA VAL A 212 30.08 -10.44 6.65
C VAL A 212 30.96 -9.20 6.80
N ARG A 213 30.86 -8.51 7.95
CA ARG A 213 31.62 -7.28 8.27
C ARG A 213 33.13 -7.41 8.06
N GLU A 214 33.70 -8.58 8.31
CA GLU A 214 35.13 -8.87 8.16
C GLU A 214 35.58 -8.84 6.69
N GLN A 215 34.67 -9.08 5.74
CA GLN A 215 34.93 -9.10 4.29
C GLN A 215 34.71 -7.72 3.65
N THR A 216 33.78 -6.92 4.16
CA THR A 216 33.31 -5.69 3.48
C THR A 216 33.48 -4.39 4.28
N GLY A 217 33.90 -4.47 5.54
CA GLY A 217 34.04 -3.32 6.43
C GLY A 217 32.76 -2.92 7.17
N ASP A 218 32.77 -1.75 7.82
CA ASP A 218 31.78 -1.43 8.87
C ASP A 218 30.33 -1.20 8.41
N TYR A 219 30.03 -1.05 7.12
CA TYR A 219 28.71 -0.62 6.66
C TYR A 219 28.38 -1.07 5.23
N ALA A 220 28.35 -2.37 4.91
CA ALA A 220 28.15 -2.80 3.52
C ALA A 220 27.15 -3.96 3.34
N ALA A 221 26.29 -4.23 4.33
CA ALA A 221 25.22 -5.23 4.21
C ALA A 221 23.85 -4.58 4.44
N GLN A 222 22.84 -5.02 3.70
CA GLN A 222 21.43 -4.64 3.85
C GLN A 222 20.75 -5.44 4.97
N SER A 223 21.04 -6.73 5.05
CA SER A 223 20.42 -7.70 5.94
C SER A 223 21.46 -8.62 6.57
N ASN A 224 21.10 -9.33 7.63
CA ASN A 224 21.89 -10.46 8.16
C ASN A 224 21.11 -11.78 8.08
N ARG A 225 19.93 -11.75 7.44
CA ARG A 225 19.05 -12.88 7.26
C ARG A 225 19.12 -13.34 5.81
N PRO A 226 19.10 -14.67 5.57
CA PRO A 226 19.05 -15.22 4.22
C PRO A 226 17.77 -14.81 3.52
N ASP A 227 17.88 -14.55 2.22
CA ASP A 227 16.72 -14.38 1.37
C ASP A 227 16.05 -15.73 1.10
N ALA A 228 14.72 -15.69 1.03
CA ALA A 228 13.89 -16.86 0.85
C ALA A 228 12.52 -16.49 0.28
N GLU A 229 11.94 -17.40 -0.49
CA GLU A 229 10.55 -17.38 -0.96
C GLU A 229 9.59 -17.80 0.16
N ASP A 230 9.60 -17.04 1.25
CA ASP A 230 8.81 -17.23 2.47
C ASP A 230 8.66 -15.90 3.20
N ILE A 231 7.72 -15.10 2.71
CA ILE A 231 7.53 -13.71 3.11
C ILE A 231 6.86 -13.66 4.49
N ASN A 232 5.91 -14.56 4.74
CA ASN A 232 5.19 -14.65 6.02
C ASN A 232 5.91 -15.48 7.10
N ARG A 233 6.99 -16.19 6.72
CA ARG A 233 7.86 -16.99 7.60
C ARG A 233 7.14 -18.17 8.25
N ASP A 234 6.20 -18.79 7.55
CA ASP A 234 5.50 -19.99 8.01
C ASP A 234 6.26 -21.29 7.67
N ASN A 235 7.44 -21.18 7.05
CA ASN A 235 8.31 -22.27 6.58
C ASN A 235 7.74 -23.06 5.40
N THR A 236 6.61 -22.66 4.82
CA THR A 236 6.06 -23.26 3.61
C THR A 236 6.29 -22.34 2.40
N LEU A 237 5.79 -22.76 1.23
CA LEU A 237 5.73 -21.95 0.02
C LEU A 237 4.27 -21.88 -0.37
N ASN A 238 3.72 -20.68 -0.46
CA ASN A 238 2.37 -20.47 -0.96
C ASN A 238 2.41 -20.04 -2.43
N GLU A 239 1.82 -20.84 -3.31
CA GLU A 239 1.72 -20.54 -4.76
C GLU A 239 0.36 -19.92 -5.15
N THR A 240 -0.53 -19.71 -4.17
CA THR A 240 -1.91 -19.31 -4.44
C THR A 240 -1.99 -17.81 -4.76
N GLU A 241 -2.59 -17.48 -5.90
CA GLU A 241 -2.98 -16.11 -6.26
C GLU A 241 -4.49 -15.97 -6.09
N THR A 242 -4.92 -15.30 -5.02
CA THR A 242 -6.34 -15.08 -4.71
C THR A 242 -6.51 -13.75 -3.98
N TYR A 243 -6.80 -12.69 -4.72
CA TYR A 243 -6.74 -11.31 -4.23
C TYR A 243 -7.74 -10.38 -4.91
N TYR A 244 -8.03 -9.27 -4.24
CA TYR A 244 -8.70 -8.10 -4.80
C TYR A 244 -7.66 -7.14 -5.39
N SER A 245 -7.92 -6.59 -6.57
CA SER A 245 -7.02 -5.66 -7.25
C SER A 245 -7.61 -4.26 -7.31
N TYR A 246 -6.80 -3.28 -6.92
CA TYR A 246 -7.15 -1.86 -6.91
C TYR A 246 -6.18 -1.11 -7.82
N ARG A 247 -6.70 -0.28 -8.71
CA ARG A 247 -5.94 0.50 -9.68
C ARG A 247 -6.02 1.98 -9.33
N VAL A 248 -4.86 2.60 -9.17
CA VAL A 248 -4.68 4.04 -9.07
C VAL A 248 -3.99 4.52 -10.33
N ARG A 249 -4.63 5.39 -11.09
CA ARG A 249 -4.05 5.95 -12.32
C ARG A 249 -3.15 7.11 -11.96
N LEU A 250 -1.90 7.10 -12.39
CA LEU A 250 -0.95 8.17 -12.12
C LEU A 250 -0.72 8.95 -13.41
N ASN A 251 -1.70 9.79 -13.76
CA ASN A 251 -1.67 10.68 -14.91
C ASN A 251 -1.91 12.12 -14.44
N PRO A 252 -1.18 13.14 -14.92
CA PRO A 252 -1.37 14.53 -14.48
C PRO A 252 -2.81 15.04 -14.59
N GLU A 253 -3.58 14.57 -15.58
CA GLU A 253 -4.97 14.99 -15.81
C GLU A 253 -5.99 14.34 -14.85
N GLU A 254 -5.65 13.20 -14.23
CA GLU A 254 -6.53 12.43 -13.33
C GLU A 254 -6.14 12.58 -11.84
N LEU A 255 -5.30 13.57 -11.51
CA LEU A 255 -4.89 13.91 -10.13
C LEU A 255 -5.72 15.08 -9.57
N ASN A 256 -7.03 15.07 -9.81
CA ASN A 256 -7.97 16.06 -9.30
C ASN A 256 -8.68 15.53 -8.05
N VAL A 257 -8.95 16.42 -7.08
CA VAL A 257 -9.70 16.06 -5.88
C VAL A 257 -11.12 15.62 -6.28
N GLY A 258 -11.53 14.44 -5.80
CA GLY A 258 -12.82 13.81 -6.10
C GLY A 258 -12.76 12.77 -7.22
N GLU A 259 -11.64 12.65 -7.93
CA GLU A 259 -11.41 11.64 -8.96
C GLU A 259 -10.30 10.67 -8.51
N ASN A 260 -10.30 9.43 -9.02
CA ASN A 260 -9.18 8.49 -8.86
C ASN A 260 -8.71 8.33 -7.39
N PHE A 261 -9.67 8.30 -6.46
CA PHE A 261 -9.46 8.18 -5.01
C PHE A 261 -8.71 9.34 -4.35
N VAL A 262 -8.49 10.46 -5.04
CA VAL A 262 -7.84 11.65 -4.47
C VAL A 262 -8.85 12.40 -3.60
N VAL A 263 -8.59 12.47 -2.29
CA VAL A 263 -9.47 13.14 -1.32
C VAL A 263 -8.98 14.53 -0.93
N ALA A 264 -7.68 14.79 -1.06
CA ALA A 264 -7.10 16.10 -0.77
C ALA A 264 -5.88 16.38 -1.65
N LYS A 265 -5.64 17.67 -1.89
CA LYS A 265 -4.47 18.20 -2.59
C LYS A 265 -3.93 19.38 -1.79
N ILE A 266 -2.70 19.25 -1.29
CA ILE A 266 -2.03 20.31 -0.52
C ILE A 266 -0.81 20.80 -1.29
N PRO A 267 -0.67 22.11 -1.53
CA PRO A 267 0.55 22.66 -2.09
C PRO A 267 1.67 22.61 -1.04
N GLY A 268 2.79 22.00 -1.39
CA GLY A 268 4.03 22.04 -0.63
C GLY A 268 4.96 23.16 -1.10
N ASP A 269 6.16 23.19 -0.51
CA ASP A 269 7.21 24.13 -0.90
C ASP A 269 7.65 23.91 -2.37
N ASN A 270 8.17 24.97 -3.01
CA ASN A 270 8.65 24.96 -4.39
C ASN A 270 7.62 24.49 -5.43
N ASN A 271 6.34 24.74 -5.19
CA ASN A 271 5.24 24.43 -6.11
C ASN A 271 5.05 22.92 -6.37
N VAL A 272 5.45 22.07 -5.41
CA VAL A 272 5.23 20.63 -5.44
C VAL A 272 3.94 20.31 -4.71
N ASN A 273 2.99 19.63 -5.36
CA ASN A 273 1.76 19.21 -4.70
C ASN A 273 1.95 17.89 -3.93
N TRP A 274 1.17 17.71 -2.88
CA TRP A 274 0.97 16.45 -2.18
C TRP A 274 -0.49 16.04 -2.33
N TYR A 275 -0.71 14.78 -2.72
CA TYR A 275 -2.03 14.21 -2.94
C TYR A 275 -2.31 13.16 -1.87
N GLN A 276 -3.47 13.26 -1.22
CA GLN A 276 -3.97 12.22 -0.33
C GLN A 276 -4.88 11.29 -1.12
N PHE A 277 -4.53 10.02 -1.15
CA PHE A 277 -5.35 8.97 -1.74
C PHE A 277 -6.01 8.17 -0.64
N ARG A 278 -7.30 7.89 -0.79
CA ARG A 278 -8.06 7.03 0.12
C ARG A 278 -8.93 6.07 -0.69
N ILE A 279 -8.48 4.81 -0.76
CA ILE A 279 -9.10 3.76 -1.57
C ILE A 279 -9.93 2.87 -0.64
N PRO A 280 -11.26 2.81 -0.77
CA PRO A 280 -12.09 1.88 0.01
C PRO A 280 -11.71 0.43 -0.32
N VAL A 281 -11.47 -0.41 0.68
CA VAL A 281 -11.14 -1.83 0.44
C VAL A 281 -12.28 -2.56 -0.27
N THR A 282 -13.51 -2.08 -0.15
CA THR A 282 -14.68 -2.65 -0.84
C THR A 282 -14.80 -2.24 -2.31
N ASP A 283 -14.04 -1.23 -2.76
CA ASP A 283 -14.12 -0.68 -4.11
C ASP A 283 -12.94 -1.15 -4.97
N PHE A 284 -12.93 -2.45 -5.28
CA PHE A 284 -11.89 -3.09 -6.09
C PHE A 284 -12.28 -3.15 -7.57
N ASP A 285 -11.31 -3.01 -8.48
CA ASP A 285 -11.52 -3.10 -9.92
C ASP A 285 -11.81 -4.54 -10.39
N SER A 286 -11.10 -5.50 -9.79
CA SER A 286 -11.23 -6.90 -10.16
C SER A 286 -10.84 -7.83 -9.03
N LYS A 287 -11.29 -9.08 -9.15
CA LYS A 287 -11.01 -10.19 -8.25
C LYS A 287 -10.31 -11.30 -9.03
N VAL A 288 -9.23 -11.84 -8.47
CA VAL A 288 -8.51 -13.01 -9.00
C VAL A 288 -8.68 -14.18 -8.03
N GLY A 289 -8.88 -15.39 -8.55
CA GLY A 289 -9.08 -16.59 -7.74
C GLY A 289 -10.42 -16.62 -6.99
N ASN A 290 -10.49 -17.43 -5.93
CA ASN A 290 -11.73 -17.66 -5.18
C ASN A 290 -11.73 -17.00 -3.78
N ILE A 291 -11.73 -15.66 -3.75
CA ILE A 291 -11.86 -14.85 -2.53
C ILE A 291 -13.28 -14.28 -2.37
N GLU A 292 -14.00 -14.64 -1.32
CA GLU A 292 -15.41 -14.22 -1.16
C GLU A 292 -15.59 -13.01 -0.24
N ASP A 293 -14.68 -12.84 0.71
CA ASP A 293 -14.80 -11.87 1.78
C ASP A 293 -13.43 -11.31 2.18
N PHE A 294 -13.39 -10.46 3.21
CA PHE A 294 -12.16 -9.80 3.67
C PHE A 294 -11.63 -10.42 4.98
N LYS A 295 -12.01 -11.65 5.32
CA LYS A 295 -11.58 -12.29 6.57
C LYS A 295 -10.17 -12.89 6.53
N SER A 296 -9.58 -13.04 5.34
CA SER A 296 -8.29 -13.70 5.14
C SER A 296 -7.41 -12.96 4.14
N ILE A 297 -7.02 -11.74 4.49
CA ILE A 297 -6.08 -10.92 3.71
C ILE A 297 -4.68 -11.06 4.31
N ARG A 298 -3.85 -11.95 3.76
CA ARG A 298 -2.51 -12.23 4.32
C ARG A 298 -1.38 -11.42 3.71
N PHE A 299 -1.55 -10.92 2.49
CA PHE A 299 -0.51 -10.23 1.75
C PHE A 299 -1.05 -8.96 1.08
N VAL A 300 -0.15 -7.99 0.96
CA VAL A 300 -0.32 -6.84 0.08
C VAL A 300 0.81 -6.86 -0.96
N ARG A 301 0.46 -6.80 -2.25
CA ARG A 301 1.41 -6.57 -3.35
C ARG A 301 1.11 -5.22 -3.99
N MET A 302 2.13 -4.37 -4.07
CA MET A 302 2.07 -3.08 -4.75
C MET A 302 2.94 -3.14 -5.99
N TYR A 303 2.43 -2.77 -7.16
CA TYR A 303 3.22 -2.75 -8.39
C TYR A 303 2.87 -1.61 -9.33
N LEU A 304 3.85 -1.23 -10.15
CA LEU A 304 3.75 -0.20 -11.17
C LEU A 304 3.78 -0.85 -12.54
N THR A 305 2.98 -0.35 -13.48
CA THR A 305 3.00 -0.78 -14.89
C THR A 305 2.54 0.36 -15.80
N ASN A 306 2.59 0.16 -17.12
CA ASN A 306 2.11 1.11 -18.12
C ASN A 306 2.91 2.43 -18.20
N PHE A 307 4.07 2.50 -17.57
CA PHE A 307 4.97 3.64 -17.67
C PHE A 307 5.87 3.55 -18.91
N SER A 308 5.94 4.64 -19.66
CA SER A 308 6.82 4.77 -20.82
C SER A 308 8.24 5.21 -20.45
N ASP A 309 8.41 5.83 -19.28
CA ASP A 309 9.68 6.30 -18.75
C ASP A 309 9.77 6.12 -17.23
N SER A 310 10.96 6.38 -16.69
CA SER A 310 11.25 6.21 -15.27
C SER A 310 10.39 7.13 -14.40
N VAL A 311 9.90 6.62 -13.27
CA VAL A 311 9.06 7.36 -12.32
C VAL A 311 9.53 7.11 -10.89
N ILE A 312 9.38 8.13 -10.03
CA ILE A 312 9.73 8.05 -8.62
C ILE A 312 8.51 8.46 -7.80
N LEU A 313 7.89 7.50 -7.13
CA LEU A 313 6.79 7.74 -6.21
C LEU A 313 7.34 7.93 -4.81
N ARG A 314 6.98 9.03 -4.16
CA ARG A 314 7.41 9.33 -2.79
C ARG A 314 6.20 9.37 -1.88
N PHE A 315 6.07 8.35 -1.06
CA PHE A 315 4.99 8.22 -0.10
C PHE A 315 5.45 8.81 1.24
N ALA A 316 4.81 9.88 1.70
CA ALA A 316 5.03 10.39 3.05
C ALA A 316 4.49 9.41 4.09
N GLU A 317 3.31 8.85 3.80
CA GLU A 317 2.69 7.77 4.58
C GLU A 317 1.99 6.81 3.63
N LEU A 318 1.99 5.51 3.97
CA LEU A 318 1.21 4.47 3.32
C LEU A 318 0.72 3.52 4.41
N ARG A 319 -0.61 3.46 4.62
CA ARG A 319 -1.22 2.78 5.75
C ARG A 319 -2.56 2.15 5.40
N LEU A 320 -2.88 1.07 6.10
CA LEU A 320 -4.23 0.52 6.15
C LEU A 320 -4.96 1.19 7.32
N ILE A 321 -6.06 1.88 7.03
CA ILE A 321 -6.83 2.61 8.02
C ILE A 321 -8.06 1.81 8.40
N ARG A 322 -8.28 1.71 9.71
CA ARG A 322 -9.49 1.16 10.28
C ARG A 322 -10.57 2.23 10.31
N ASN A 323 -11.77 1.87 9.90
CA ASN A 323 -12.93 2.66 10.24
C ASN A 323 -13.20 2.50 11.74
N GLU A 324 -13.47 3.59 12.45
CA GLU A 324 -13.98 3.48 13.83
C GLU A 324 -15.47 3.13 13.86
N TRP A 325 -16.18 3.54 12.81
CA TRP A 325 -17.62 3.40 12.66
C TRP A 325 -17.95 2.41 11.54
N ARG A 326 -18.97 1.59 11.76
CA ARG A 326 -19.47 0.60 10.80
C ARG A 326 -20.83 1.03 10.30
N LYS A 327 -21.12 0.80 9.01
CA LYS A 327 -22.48 0.93 8.49
C LYS A 327 -23.31 -0.22 9.04
N TYR A 328 -24.53 0.09 9.49
CA TYR A 328 -25.52 -0.93 9.80
C TYR A 328 -26.45 -1.06 8.59
N ASP A 329 -26.31 -2.16 7.86
CA ASP A 329 -26.99 -2.37 6.58
C ASP A 329 -28.44 -2.89 6.73
N PHE A 330 -28.87 -3.20 7.96
CA PHE A 330 -30.21 -3.71 8.23
C PHE A 330 -31.18 -2.61 8.64
N ASP A 331 -32.46 -2.83 8.38
CA ASP A 331 -33.52 -1.91 8.80
C ASP A 331 -33.68 -1.90 10.33
N VAL A 332 -33.73 -0.68 10.88
CA VAL A 332 -33.84 -0.38 12.31
C VAL A 332 -35.18 0.23 12.70
N SER A 333 -36.12 0.35 11.75
CA SER A 333 -37.43 0.94 11.97
C SER A 333 -38.27 0.11 12.96
N GLU A 334 -38.89 0.80 13.93
CA GLU A 334 -39.82 0.18 14.88
C GLU A 334 -41.27 0.35 14.39
N GLY A 335 -41.88 -0.74 13.90
CA GLY A 335 -43.34 -0.86 13.85
C GLY A 335 -44.12 0.17 13.02
N GLY A 336 -43.84 0.26 11.72
CA GLY A 336 -44.77 0.79 10.70
C GLY A 336 -45.36 -0.34 9.84
N PRO A 337 -46.47 -0.13 9.09
CA PRO A 337 -46.89 -1.11 8.10
C PRO A 337 -45.72 -1.36 7.15
N SER A 338 -45.25 -2.60 7.10
CA SER A 338 -44.21 -3.04 6.16
C SER A 338 -44.64 -2.63 4.76
N VAL A 339 -44.06 -1.55 4.25
CA VAL A 339 -44.14 -1.24 2.83
C VAL A 339 -43.23 -2.28 2.19
N THR A 340 -43.84 -3.38 1.78
CA THR A 340 -43.27 -4.46 0.96
C THR A 340 -42.96 -3.96 -0.46
N GLN A 341 -42.46 -2.73 -0.60
CA GLN A 341 -41.91 -2.24 -1.85
C GLN A 341 -40.40 -2.35 -1.72
N GLN A 342 -39.85 -3.30 -2.47
CA GLN A 342 -38.44 -3.32 -2.86
C GLN A 342 -38.15 -2.02 -3.59
N PHE A 343 -37.82 -1.00 -2.83
CA PHE A 343 -37.20 0.18 -3.36
C PHE A 343 -35.69 -0.04 -3.32
N GLU A 344 -35.00 0.39 -4.37
CA GLU A 344 -33.54 0.52 -4.33
C GLU A 344 -33.16 1.32 -3.08
N PRO A 345 -32.36 0.76 -2.15
CA PRO A 345 -31.96 1.47 -0.94
C PRO A 345 -31.15 2.72 -1.30
N GLY A 346 -31.46 3.85 -0.67
CA GLY A 346 -30.63 5.06 -0.77
C GLY A 346 -29.18 4.78 -0.37
N SER A 347 -28.20 5.39 -1.04
CA SER A 347 -26.78 5.15 -0.72
C SER A 347 -26.38 5.88 0.56
N PHE A 348 -25.52 5.24 1.34
CA PHE A 348 -25.02 5.76 2.62
C PHE A 348 -23.51 5.62 2.67
N GLU A 349 -22.82 6.72 2.97
CA GLU A 349 -21.37 6.79 3.09
C GLU A 349 -20.98 7.39 4.44
N ILE A 350 -19.96 6.81 5.07
CA ILE A 350 -19.38 7.31 6.31
C ILE A 350 -17.96 7.76 5.98
N SER A 351 -17.63 9.00 6.34
CA SER A 351 -16.27 9.53 6.24
C SER A 351 -15.96 10.40 7.47
N ALA A 352 -14.80 11.05 7.46
CA ALA A 352 -14.41 12.00 8.49
C ALA A 352 -13.88 13.27 7.84
N VAL A 353 -14.19 14.41 8.47
CA VAL A 353 -13.58 15.71 8.16
C VAL A 353 -12.75 16.15 9.36
N ASN A 354 -11.62 16.79 9.10
CA ASN A 354 -10.71 17.22 10.16
C ASN A 354 -10.15 18.62 9.90
N ILE A 355 -9.68 19.26 10.97
CA ILE A 355 -9.23 20.66 10.92
C ILE A 355 -7.93 20.86 10.13
N GLU A 356 -7.04 19.88 10.14
CA GLU A 356 -5.73 19.98 9.46
C GLU A 356 -5.87 19.80 7.93
N GLU A 357 -6.70 18.86 7.48
CA GLU A 357 -6.84 18.49 6.07
C GLU A 357 -8.02 19.21 5.38
N ASN A 358 -9.05 19.61 6.13
CA ASN A 358 -10.30 20.17 5.58
C ASN A 358 -10.62 21.57 6.14
N SER A 359 -9.60 22.39 6.40
CA SER A 359 -9.75 23.73 6.99
C SER A 359 -10.63 24.71 6.18
N ASP A 360 -10.90 24.42 4.91
CA ASP A 360 -11.80 25.16 4.04
C ASP A 360 -13.28 24.91 4.37
N ARG A 361 -13.61 23.71 4.86
CA ARG A 361 -14.99 23.27 5.16
C ARG A 361 -15.25 22.94 6.62
N TYR A 362 -14.22 22.72 7.44
CA TYR A 362 -14.36 22.33 8.83
C TYR A 362 -13.84 23.40 9.78
N VAL A 363 -14.65 23.73 10.80
CA VAL A 363 -14.26 24.65 11.88
C VAL A 363 -14.49 23.96 13.23
N LEU A 364 -13.72 24.36 14.24
CA LEU A 364 -13.89 23.85 15.59
C LEU A 364 -15.29 24.17 16.12
N PRO A 365 -15.99 23.17 16.71
CA PRO A 365 -17.24 23.44 17.40
C PRO A 365 -17.07 24.50 18.50
N PRO A 366 -18.10 25.31 18.78
CA PRO A 366 -18.03 26.30 19.84
C PRO A 366 -17.60 25.69 21.17
N LYS A 367 -16.68 26.36 21.87
CA LYS A 367 -16.16 25.96 23.19
C LYS A 367 -15.32 24.67 23.19
N ILE A 368 -14.92 24.16 22.02
CA ILE A 368 -13.93 23.10 21.89
C ILE A 368 -12.62 23.70 21.41
N ASP A 369 -11.59 23.58 22.26
CA ASP A 369 -10.21 23.91 21.91
C ASP A 369 -9.44 22.65 21.55
N ARG A 370 -8.48 22.78 20.65
CA ARG A 370 -7.59 21.67 20.30
C ARG A 370 -6.78 21.25 21.52
N VAL A 371 -6.73 19.95 21.73
CA VAL A 371 -5.94 19.35 22.82
C VAL A 371 -4.46 19.59 22.53
N ILE A 372 -3.71 20.07 23.52
CA ILE A 372 -2.25 20.21 23.42
C ILE A 372 -1.62 18.88 23.85
N ASP A 373 -0.68 18.38 23.05
CA ASP A 373 0.09 17.18 23.39
C ASP A 373 1.19 17.53 24.41
N PRO A 374 1.09 17.08 25.68
CA PRO A 374 2.09 17.38 26.70
C PRO A 374 3.37 16.54 26.55
N SER A 375 3.39 15.55 25.65
CA SER A 375 4.54 14.67 25.44
C SER A 375 5.62 15.31 24.56
N GLN A 376 5.31 16.40 23.87
CA GLN A 376 6.23 17.10 22.98
C GLN A 376 6.86 18.34 23.65
N PRO A 377 8.17 18.59 23.45
CA PRO A 377 8.85 19.76 24.01
C PRO A 377 8.42 21.08 23.37
N GLN A 378 7.86 21.02 22.15
CA GLN A 378 7.20 22.14 21.49
C GLN A 378 5.68 21.99 21.64
N LEU A 379 4.97 23.09 21.84
CA LEU A 379 3.51 23.10 21.87
C LEU A 379 2.95 22.59 20.53
N ALA A 380 2.53 21.33 20.52
CA ALA A 380 1.86 20.70 19.39
C ALA A 380 0.38 20.51 19.74
N GLN A 381 -0.50 20.87 18.81
CA GLN A 381 -1.94 20.66 18.95
C GLN A 381 -2.33 19.36 18.23
N LEU A 382 -3.14 18.54 18.89
CA LEU A 382 -3.70 17.33 18.28
C LEU A 382 -4.74 17.70 17.23
N ASN A 383 -4.95 16.80 16.27
CA ASN A 383 -5.97 16.96 15.25
C ASN A 383 -7.37 16.85 15.87
N GLU A 384 -8.34 17.60 15.33
CA GLU A 384 -9.76 17.53 15.70
C GLU A 384 -10.55 17.05 14.48
N GLN A 385 -11.42 16.06 14.67
CA GLN A 385 -12.18 15.45 13.58
C GLN A 385 -13.66 15.24 13.94
N SER A 386 -14.53 15.27 12.93
CA SER A 386 -15.96 14.94 13.03
C SER A 386 -16.34 13.86 12.01
N MET A 387 -17.33 13.04 12.38
CA MET A 387 -17.91 12.03 11.50
C MET A 387 -18.86 12.69 10.49
N VAL A 388 -18.72 12.32 9.22
CA VAL A 388 -19.65 12.72 8.15
C VAL A 388 -20.50 11.53 7.76
N MET A 389 -21.80 11.72 7.82
CA MET A 389 -22.81 10.77 7.38
C MET A 389 -23.47 11.33 6.12
N LYS A 390 -23.04 10.83 4.95
CA LYS A 390 -23.57 11.29 3.66
C LYS A 390 -24.63 10.31 3.19
N VAL A 391 -25.84 10.82 2.96
CA VAL A 391 -27.00 10.01 2.57
C VAL A 391 -27.56 10.53 1.26
N TYR A 392 -27.91 9.63 0.34
CA TYR A 392 -28.58 9.97 -0.90
C TYR A 392 -29.89 9.20 -1.01
N ASN A 393 -30.95 9.87 -1.51
CA ASN A 393 -32.26 9.27 -1.74
C ASN A 393 -32.85 8.58 -0.51
N LEU A 394 -32.66 9.15 0.69
CA LEU A 394 -33.29 8.65 1.92
C LEU A 394 -34.79 8.83 1.83
N LYS A 395 -35.55 7.75 2.00
CA LYS A 395 -37.01 7.80 1.92
C LYS A 395 -37.62 8.20 3.26
N ASP A 396 -38.86 8.68 3.20
CA ASP A 396 -39.64 8.92 4.40
C ASP A 396 -39.80 7.63 5.22
N GLY A 397 -39.52 7.70 6.52
CA GLY A 397 -39.48 6.56 7.43
C GLY A 397 -38.27 5.62 7.28
N GLU A 398 -37.34 5.90 6.36
CA GLU A 398 -36.09 5.14 6.23
C GLU A 398 -35.00 5.71 7.14
N SER A 399 -34.18 4.84 7.71
CA SER A 399 -33.06 5.24 8.55
C SER A 399 -31.75 4.64 8.04
N ARG A 400 -30.66 5.37 8.24
CA ARG A 400 -29.29 4.90 8.02
C ARG A 400 -28.50 5.09 9.30
N VAL A 401 -27.77 4.06 9.67
CA VAL A 401 -27.10 4.00 10.98
C VAL A 401 -25.63 3.72 10.80
N ALA A 402 -24.82 4.52 11.49
CA ALA A 402 -23.43 4.20 11.78
C ALA A 402 -23.33 3.73 13.23
N TYR A 403 -22.58 2.65 13.49
CA TYR A 403 -22.40 2.13 14.85
C TYR A 403 -20.94 1.89 15.18
N LYS A 404 -20.62 1.98 16.47
CA LYS A 404 -19.33 1.65 17.06
C LYS A 404 -19.58 0.90 18.36
N ASN A 405 -18.88 -0.20 18.56
CA ASN A 405 -18.92 -0.91 19.83
C ASN A 405 -18.03 -0.18 20.84
N SER A 406 -18.56 0.12 22.03
CA SER A 406 -17.84 0.84 23.06
C SER A 406 -18.29 0.41 24.46
N GLU A 407 -17.34 0.32 25.39
CA GLU A 407 -17.60 -0.01 26.80
C GLU A 407 -17.62 1.28 27.64
N LEU A 408 -18.65 2.10 27.47
CA LEU A 408 -18.80 3.35 28.23
C LEU A 408 -19.68 3.14 29.47
N ASP A 409 -19.14 3.39 30.66
CA ASP A 409 -19.95 3.54 31.88
C ASP A 409 -20.34 5.00 32.09
N LEU A 410 -21.53 5.36 31.62
CA LEU A 410 -22.03 6.73 31.67
C LEU A 410 -22.78 7.08 32.97
N ARG A 411 -22.90 6.16 33.92
CA ARG A 411 -23.77 6.32 35.12
C ARG A 411 -23.32 7.43 36.07
N GLN A 412 -22.05 7.81 36.04
CA GLN A 412 -21.52 8.90 36.86
C GLN A 412 -21.79 10.29 36.25
N TYR A 413 -22.15 10.35 34.97
CA TYR A 413 -22.40 11.60 34.26
C TYR A 413 -23.88 11.96 34.30
N LYS A 414 -24.17 13.25 34.46
CA LYS A 414 -25.56 13.76 34.51
C LYS A 414 -26.13 14.10 33.13
N LYS A 415 -25.26 14.35 32.14
CA LYS A 415 -25.64 14.84 30.81
C LYS A 415 -24.69 14.26 29.77
N ILE A 416 -25.24 13.91 28.62
CA ILE A 416 -24.52 13.59 27.38
C ILE A 416 -24.81 14.73 26.42
N THR A 417 -23.77 15.31 25.82
CA THR A 417 -23.88 16.42 24.88
C THR A 417 -23.06 16.09 23.64
N MET A 418 -23.65 16.31 22.47
CA MET A 418 -23.01 16.07 21.17
C MET A 418 -23.31 17.25 20.25
N TRP A 419 -22.29 17.68 19.49
CA TRP A 419 -22.47 18.65 18.42
C TRP A 419 -22.90 17.93 17.15
N VAL A 420 -23.87 18.48 16.44
CA VAL A 420 -24.36 17.95 15.17
C VAL A 420 -24.50 19.10 14.19
N HIS A 421 -24.17 18.84 12.93
CA HIS A 421 -24.26 19.77 11.83
C HIS A 421 -24.98 19.11 10.65
N ALA A 422 -25.78 19.88 9.92
CA ALA A 422 -26.49 19.43 8.74
C ALA A 422 -26.33 20.43 7.60
N GLU A 423 -25.88 19.94 6.45
CA GLU A 423 -25.76 20.71 5.21
C GLU A 423 -26.37 19.94 4.04
N ALA A 424 -26.83 20.67 3.02
CA ALA A 424 -27.27 20.08 1.77
C ALA A 424 -26.06 19.62 0.95
N ILE A 425 -26.22 18.47 0.26
CA ILE A 425 -25.27 18.07 -0.78
C ILE A 425 -25.30 19.13 -1.89
N GLN A 426 -24.14 19.42 -2.50
CA GLN A 426 -24.00 20.43 -3.54
C GLN A 426 -25.08 20.28 -4.63
N GLU A 427 -25.74 21.39 -4.98
CA GLU A 427 -26.85 21.47 -5.94
C GLU A 427 -28.14 20.74 -5.54
N GLN A 428 -28.27 20.29 -4.29
CA GLN A 428 -29.51 19.75 -3.73
C GLN A 428 -30.17 20.74 -2.77
N ILE A 429 -31.49 20.60 -2.61
CA ILE A 429 -32.27 21.38 -1.64
C ILE A 429 -32.55 20.47 -0.45
N LEU A 430 -32.31 20.99 0.75
CA LEU A 430 -32.62 20.34 2.02
C LEU A 430 -33.22 21.38 2.95
N ASP A 431 -34.48 21.19 3.37
CA ASP A 431 -35.13 22.09 4.32
C ASP A 431 -34.85 21.65 5.76
N SER A 432 -34.96 22.61 6.69
CA SER A 432 -34.84 22.29 8.12
C SER A 432 -35.99 21.39 8.56
N ALA A 433 -35.66 20.40 9.40
CA ALA A 433 -36.54 19.33 9.86
C ALA A 433 -36.94 18.27 8.81
N ASP A 434 -36.36 18.27 7.61
CA ASP A 434 -36.49 17.16 6.65
C ASP A 434 -35.72 15.91 7.11
N LEU A 435 -34.66 16.11 7.90
CA LEU A 435 -33.85 15.04 8.47
C LEU A 435 -33.87 15.11 9.98
N THR A 436 -33.80 13.94 10.59
CA THR A 436 -33.71 13.78 12.04
C THR A 436 -32.45 13.01 12.37
N ALA A 437 -31.66 13.52 13.32
CA ALA A 437 -30.53 12.79 13.87
C ALA A 437 -31.00 12.03 15.09
N PHE A 438 -30.64 10.75 15.17
CA PHE A 438 -30.87 9.95 16.35
C PHE A 438 -29.60 9.26 16.82
N VAL A 439 -29.54 8.99 18.12
CA VAL A 439 -28.45 8.24 18.76
C VAL A 439 -29.07 7.15 19.62
N ARG A 440 -28.73 5.89 19.30
CA ARG A 440 -29.07 4.72 20.11
C ARG A 440 -27.89 4.33 21.00
N ILE A 441 -28.14 4.18 22.30
CA ILE A 441 -27.16 3.70 23.28
C ILE A 441 -27.79 2.52 24.01
N GLY A 442 -27.17 1.33 23.91
CA GLY A 442 -27.80 0.11 24.38
C GLY A 442 -26.90 -1.11 24.34
N ALA A 443 -27.48 -2.25 24.69
CA ALA A 443 -26.82 -3.56 24.58
C ALA A 443 -26.90 -4.12 23.15
N ASP A 444 -27.90 -3.69 22.37
CA ASP A 444 -28.05 -4.05 20.96
C ASP A 444 -28.64 -2.88 20.13
N TYR A 445 -28.84 -3.13 18.84
CA TYR A 445 -29.27 -2.13 17.86
C TYR A 445 -30.80 -2.05 17.68
N LYS A 446 -31.57 -3.02 18.17
CA LYS A 446 -32.98 -3.22 17.79
C LYS A 446 -33.96 -3.41 18.95
N ASP A 447 -33.59 -4.11 20.00
CA ASP A 447 -34.51 -4.51 21.06
C ASP A 447 -34.17 -3.85 22.41
N ASN A 448 -32.89 -3.54 22.66
CA ASN A 448 -32.40 -3.08 23.96
C ASN A 448 -31.52 -1.83 23.84
N PHE A 449 -32.15 -0.68 23.61
CA PHE A 449 -31.48 0.62 23.54
C PHE A 449 -32.30 1.76 24.13
N TYR A 450 -31.63 2.87 24.44
CA TYR A 450 -32.22 4.18 24.60
C TYR A 450 -31.96 4.99 23.33
N GLU A 451 -33.02 5.52 22.73
CA GLU A 451 -32.92 6.42 21.58
C GLU A 451 -33.17 7.86 22.01
N TYR A 452 -32.29 8.75 21.54
CA TYR A 452 -32.50 10.18 21.58
C TYR A 452 -32.56 10.67 20.14
N GLU A 453 -33.59 11.43 19.81
CA GLU A 453 -33.87 11.88 18.45
C GLU A 453 -34.11 13.41 18.43
N ILE A 454 -33.55 14.11 17.45
CA ILE A 454 -33.67 15.56 17.30
C ILE A 454 -33.77 15.95 15.81
N PRO A 455 -34.77 16.77 15.41
CA PRO A 455 -34.87 17.27 14.05
C PRO A 455 -33.72 18.24 13.75
N LEU A 456 -33.08 18.05 12.60
CA LEU A 456 -31.91 18.81 12.21
C LEU A 456 -32.29 20.17 11.63
N LYS A 457 -31.49 21.18 11.94
CA LYS A 457 -31.57 22.51 11.31
C LYS A 457 -30.43 22.61 10.30
N VAL A 458 -30.77 22.95 9.06
CA VAL A 458 -29.79 23.05 7.97
C VAL A 458 -29.09 24.41 8.05
N SER A 459 -27.76 24.41 7.97
CA SER A 459 -26.99 25.66 7.90
C SER A 459 -27.12 26.30 6.52
N GLN A 460 -27.32 27.62 6.46
CA GLN A 460 -27.38 28.35 5.19
C GLN A 460 -25.97 28.49 4.58
N THR A 461 -25.78 27.95 3.38
CA THR A 461 -24.51 27.96 2.63
C THR A 461 -24.41 29.16 1.70
N ASP A 462 -24.33 30.39 2.24
CA ASP A 462 -24.02 31.61 1.46
C ASP A 462 -22.51 31.79 1.22
N GLY A 463 -21.81 30.71 0.86
CA GLY A 463 -20.41 30.75 0.39
C GLY A 463 -19.37 31.37 1.33
N ILE A 464 -19.71 31.68 2.58
CA ILE A 464 -18.84 32.33 3.56
C ILE A 464 -19.03 31.62 4.90
N LYS A 465 -17.96 30.95 5.33
CA LYS A 465 -17.64 30.46 6.68
C LYS A 465 -18.82 30.09 7.58
N LEU A 466 -18.87 28.80 7.94
CA LEU A 466 -19.73 28.21 8.97
C LEU A 466 -19.92 29.15 10.16
N ASN A 467 -21.10 29.79 10.24
CA ASN A 467 -21.45 30.65 11.36
C ASN A 467 -21.86 29.79 12.56
N ASN A 468 -21.22 30.07 13.69
CA ASN A 468 -21.33 29.40 15.00
C ASN A 468 -22.67 29.63 15.73
N GLU A 469 -23.75 29.95 15.03
CA GLU A 469 -25.02 30.32 15.66
C GLU A 469 -26.15 29.36 15.28
N SER A 470 -26.07 28.13 15.77
CA SER A 470 -27.25 27.30 15.94
C SER A 470 -27.18 26.61 17.29
N GLU A 471 -27.75 27.28 18.31
CA GLU A 471 -28.17 26.66 19.57
C GLU A 471 -29.42 25.78 19.41
#